data_AF-A0A3N5A2Q5-F1
#
_entry.id   AF-A0A3N5A2Q5-F1
#
_cell.length_a   1.000
_cell.length_b   1.000
_cell.length_c   1.000
_cell.angle_alpha   90.00
_cell.angle_beta   90.00
_cell.angle_gamma   90.00
#
_symmetry.space_group_name_H-M   'P 1'
#
loop_
_entity.id
_entity.type
_entity.pdbx_description
1 polymer ?
#
loop_
_entity_poly.entity_id
_entity_poly.type
_entity_poly.pdbx_seq_one_letter_code
_entity_poly.pdbx_strand_id
1 'polypeptide(L)'
;MISVRPPRAYKAILPALCERIEGERPADLAALHALTQAAAEEFDAVEAEFDAAGSEIETVAREEIGGDFWFIAEAYGFEDADAEKLIATREW
;
A
#
# COMPACT_ATOMS: atom_id res chain seq x y z
N MET A 1 -22.16 -1.77 13.43
CA MET A 1 -21.15 -1.30 12.45
C MET A 1 -20.58 0.00 12.97
N ILE A 2 -19.44 -0.07 13.66
CA ILE A 2 -18.67 1.13 13.97
C ILE A 2 -18.06 1.55 12.64
N SER A 3 -18.48 2.69 12.08
CA SER A 3 -17.80 3.28 10.93
C SER A 3 -16.47 3.83 11.44
N VAL A 4 -15.41 3.03 11.33
CA VAL A 4 -14.07 3.49 11.67
C VAL A 4 -13.59 4.30 10.48
N ARG A 5 -13.65 5.63 10.60
CA ARG A 5 -13.05 6.52 9.60
C ARG A 5 -11.56 6.22 9.61
N PRO A 6 -10.95 5.82 8.48
CA PRO A 6 -9.54 5.50 8.45
C PRO A 6 -8.71 6.73 8.84
N PRO A 7 -7.60 6.55 9.61
CA PRO A 7 -6.75 7.62 10.04
C PRO A 7 -6.25 8.40 8.83
N ARG A 8 -5.95 9.68 9.05
CA ARG A 8 -5.45 10.56 7.97
C ARG A 8 -4.19 10.00 7.30
N ALA A 9 -3.39 9.24 8.05
CA ALA A 9 -2.21 8.54 7.57
C ALA A 9 -2.54 7.54 6.44
N TYR A 10 -3.60 6.73 6.58
CA TYR A 10 -4.00 5.75 5.56
C TYR A 10 -4.20 6.37 4.18
N LYS A 11 -4.86 7.53 4.11
CA LYS A 11 -5.13 8.24 2.85
C LYS A 11 -3.91 8.94 2.27
N ALA A 12 -2.85 9.14 3.06
CA ALA A 12 -1.65 9.85 2.63
C ALA A 12 -0.59 8.92 2.02
N ILE A 13 -0.67 7.61 2.28
CA ILE A 13 0.33 6.64 1.82
C ILE A 13 0.35 6.53 0.29
N LEU A 14 -0.81 6.44 -0.37
CA LEU A 14 -0.86 6.32 -1.84
C LEU A 14 -0.31 7.56 -2.57
N PRO A 15 -0.71 8.81 -2.23
CA PRO A 15 -0.06 9.99 -2.79
C PRO A 15 1.46 10.02 -2.56
N ALA A 16 1.93 9.64 -1.36
CA ALA A 16 3.36 9.60 -1.05
C ALA A 16 4.11 8.52 -1.84
N LEU A 17 3.45 7.40 -2.17
CA LEU A 17 4.01 6.39 -3.07
C LEU A 17 4.16 6.94 -4.49
N CYS A 18 3.15 7.64 -5.01
CA CYS A 18 3.24 8.30 -6.33
C CYS A 18 4.38 9.32 -6.37
N GLU A 19 4.51 10.18 -5.35
CA GLU A 19 5.61 11.15 -5.25
C GLU A 19 7.00 10.47 -5.27
N ARG A 20 7.15 9.34 -4.57
CA ARG A 20 8.37 8.53 -4.59
C ARG A 20 8.66 7.95 -5.98
N ILE A 21 7.67 7.34 -6.63
CA ILE A 21 7.83 6.79 -7.98
C ILE A 21 8.24 7.88 -8.98
N GLU A 22 7.63 9.06 -8.90
CA GLU A 22 7.94 10.19 -9.79
C GLU A 22 9.34 10.78 -9.54
N GLY A 23 9.75 10.84 -8.28
CA GLY A 23 11.07 11.34 -7.87
C GLY A 23 12.20 10.36 -8.18
N GLU A 24 12.00 9.08 -7.89
CA GLU A 24 13.03 8.04 -8.00
C GLU A 24 13.08 7.37 -9.37
N ARG A 25 11.97 7.37 -10.12
CA ARG A 25 11.84 6.81 -11.48
C ARG A 25 12.39 5.38 -11.56
N PRO A 26 11.76 4.41 -10.86
CA PRO A 26 12.21 3.03 -10.86
C PRO A 26 12.35 2.49 -12.30
N ALA A 27 13.47 1.84 -12.60
CA ALA A 27 13.79 1.37 -13.95
C ALA A 27 13.19 0.00 -14.28
N ASP A 28 12.77 -0.75 -13.25
CA ASP A 28 12.26 -2.11 -13.37
C ASP A 28 11.34 -2.47 -12.19
N LEU A 29 10.71 -3.65 -12.28
CA LEU A 29 9.80 -4.16 -11.25
C LEU A 29 10.48 -4.38 -9.90
N ALA A 30 11.77 -4.68 -9.86
CA ALA A 30 12.46 -4.87 -8.59
C ALA A 30 12.60 -3.55 -7.83
N ALA A 31 12.93 -2.47 -8.55
CA ALA A 31 12.94 -1.12 -8.00
C ALA A 31 11.53 -0.67 -7.58
N LEU A 32 10.49 -0.96 -8.37
CA LEU A 32 9.11 -0.67 -7.99
C LEU A 32 8.69 -1.44 -6.72
N HIS A 33 9.00 -2.74 -6.63
CA HIS A 33 8.68 -3.55 -5.46
C HIS A 33 9.29 -2.97 -4.19
N ALA A 34 10.52 -2.47 -4.23
CA ALA A 34 11.12 -1.85 -3.06
C ALA A 34 10.31 -0.64 -2.55
N LEU A 35 9.75 0.17 -3.47
CA LEU A 35 8.92 1.31 -3.12
C LEU A 35 7.55 0.89 -2.57
N THR A 36 6.91 -0.11 -3.19
CA THR A 36 5.61 -0.60 -2.71
C THR A 36 5.73 -1.35 -1.39
N GLN A 37 6.81 -2.08 -1.17
CA GLN A 37 7.09 -2.75 0.10
C GLN A 37 7.24 -1.75 1.25
N ALA A 38 7.98 -0.65 1.03
CA ALA A 38 8.07 0.42 2.01
C ALA A 38 6.70 1.06 2.31
N ALA A 39 5.87 1.25 1.28
CA ALA A 39 4.51 1.76 1.48
C ALA A 39 3.60 0.74 2.20
N ALA A 40 3.80 -0.56 1.98
CA ALA A 40 3.08 -1.62 2.68
C ALA A 40 3.42 -1.65 4.18
N GLU A 41 4.68 -1.45 4.54
CA GLU A 41 5.11 -1.32 5.95
C GLU A 41 4.50 -0.08 6.63
N GLU A 42 4.25 1.01 5.89
CA GLU A 42 3.52 2.17 6.41
C GLU A 42 2.04 1.84 6.72
N PHE A 43 1.43 0.92 5.96
CA PHE A 43 0.09 0.43 6.28
C PHE A 43 0.08 -0.45 7.54
N ASP A 44 1.14 -1.22 7.83
CA ASP A 44 1.27 -2.00 9.07
C ASP A 44 1.35 -1.09 10.30
N ALA A 45 2.06 0.03 10.19
CA ALA A 45 2.09 1.03 11.26
C ALA A 45 0.69 1.61 11.53
N VAL A 46 -0.11 1.81 10.48
CA VAL A 46 -1.49 2.26 10.60
C VAL A 46 -2.37 1.18 11.23
N GLU A 47 -2.23 -0.07 10.82
CA GLU A 47 -2.96 -1.21 11.40
C GLU A 47 -2.71 -1.35 12.90
N ALA A 48 -1.46 -1.20 13.34
CA ALA A 48 -1.12 -1.18 14.76
C ALA A 48 -1.87 -0.08 15.54
N GLU A 49 -2.15 1.08 14.92
CA GLU A 49 -2.98 2.12 15.54
C GLU A 49 -4.45 1.71 15.67
N PHE A 50 -4.99 1.00 14.67
CA PHE A 50 -6.36 0.47 14.71
C PHE A 50 -6.50 -0.63 15.76
N ASP A 51 -5.55 -1.56 15.83
CA ASP A 51 -5.50 -2.61 16.85
C ASP A 51 -5.43 -2.02 18.25
N ALA A 52 -4.57 -1.00 18.46
CA ALA A 52 -4.50 -0.27 19.73
C ALA A 52 -5.83 0.44 20.08
N ALA A 53 -6.62 0.81 19.08
CA ALA A 53 -7.97 1.37 19.24
C ALA A 53 -9.08 0.31 19.39
N GLY A 54 -8.74 -0.99 19.35
CA GLY A 54 -9.67 -2.11 19.45
C GLY A 54 -10.52 -2.32 18.19
N SER A 55 -9.97 -2.00 17.01
CA SER A 55 -10.60 -2.18 15.71
C SER A 55 -9.72 -3.06 14.83
N GLU A 56 -10.23 -4.20 14.39
CA GLU A 56 -9.53 -5.05 13.42
C GLU A 56 -9.63 -4.44 12.01
N ILE A 57 -8.56 -4.58 11.23
CA ILE A 57 -8.58 -4.36 9.78
C ILE A 57 -8.90 -5.72 9.12
N GLU A 58 -10.08 -5.80 8.53
CA GLU A 58 -10.59 -7.04 7.90
C GLU A 58 -9.87 -7.35 6.58
N THR A 59 -9.92 -8.63 6.15
CA THR A 59 -9.31 -9.20 4.92
C THR A 59 -9.55 -8.37 3.65
N VAL A 60 -10.65 -7.61 3.60
CA VAL A 60 -10.98 -6.68 2.49
C VAL A 60 -9.89 -5.63 2.29
N ALA A 61 -9.24 -5.16 3.35
CA ALA A 61 -8.15 -4.19 3.21
C ALA A 61 -6.96 -4.74 2.42
N ARG A 62 -6.75 -6.06 2.43
CA ARG A 62 -5.71 -6.69 1.61
C ARG A 62 -5.93 -6.50 0.14
N GLU A 63 -7.12 -6.88 -0.30
CA GLU A 63 -7.50 -6.83 -1.70
C GLU A 63 -7.54 -5.40 -2.21
N GLU A 64 -8.04 -4.47 -1.40
CA GLU A 64 -8.08 -3.04 -1.75
C GLU A 64 -6.67 -2.44 -1.87
N ILE A 65 -5.77 -2.69 -0.90
CA ILE A 65 -4.40 -2.14 -0.96
C ILE A 65 -3.59 -2.77 -2.11
N GLY A 66 -3.71 -4.09 -2.31
CA GLY A 66 -3.09 -4.77 -3.45
C GLY A 66 -3.60 -4.24 -4.79
N GLY A 67 -4.91 -4.02 -4.89
CA GLY A 67 -5.56 -3.43 -6.06
C GLY A 67 -5.11 -2.00 -6.34
N ASP A 68 -5.02 -1.16 -5.31
CA ASP A 68 -4.55 0.23 -5.43
C ASP A 68 -3.08 0.29 -5.88
N PHE A 69 -2.21 -0.56 -5.33
CA PHE A 69 -0.82 -0.64 -5.76
C PHE A 69 -0.69 -1.12 -7.19
N TRP A 70 -1.47 -2.13 -7.58
CA TRP A 70 -1.50 -2.61 -8.96
C TRP A 70 -1.97 -1.51 -9.93
N PHE A 71 -3.04 -0.78 -9.60
CA PHE A 71 -3.51 0.34 -10.40
C PHE A 71 -2.45 1.43 -10.58
N ILE A 72 -1.72 1.77 -9.51
CA ILE A 72 -0.60 2.71 -9.56
C ILE A 72 0.52 2.17 -10.46
N ALA A 73 0.89 0.90 -10.32
CA ALA A 73 1.94 0.28 -11.14
C ALA A 73 1.60 0.35 -12.64
N GLU A 74 0.37 -0.01 -13.01
CA GLU A 74 -0.16 0.12 -14.38
C GLU A 74 -0.09 1.56 -14.87
N ALA A 75 -0.50 2.53 -14.05
CA ALA A 75 -0.49 3.95 -14.42
C ALA A 75 0.92 4.50 -14.71
N TYR A 76 1.96 3.91 -14.11
CA TYR A 76 3.37 4.25 -14.37
C TYR A 76 4.05 3.32 -15.39
N GLY A 77 3.31 2.41 -16.04
CA GLY A 77 3.79 1.60 -17.17
C GLY A 77 4.37 0.24 -16.80
N PHE A 78 4.09 -0.27 -15.60
CA PHE A 78 4.52 -1.61 -15.16
C PHE A 78 3.44 -2.66 -15.39
N GLU A 79 3.19 -3.00 -16.66
CA GLU A 79 2.09 -3.89 -17.09
C GLU A 79 2.20 -5.34 -16.57
N ASP A 80 3.41 -5.77 -16.20
CA ASP A 80 3.69 -7.10 -15.65
C ASP A 80 3.65 -7.14 -14.11
N ALA A 81 3.16 -6.08 -13.46
CA ALA A 81 3.10 -6.02 -12.01
C ALA A 81 2.05 -6.99 -11.44
N ASP A 82 2.40 -7.61 -10.31
CA ASP A 82 1.59 -8.62 -9.64
C ASP A 82 1.14 -8.07 -8.28
N ALA A 83 -0.18 -7.90 -8.10
CA ALA A 83 -0.76 -7.31 -6.89
C ALA A 83 -0.30 -8.00 -5.59
N GLU A 84 -0.13 -9.32 -5.61
CA GLU A 84 0.34 -10.08 -4.43
C GLU A 84 1.81 -9.80 -4.13
N LYS A 85 2.63 -9.57 -5.16
CA LYS A 85 4.06 -9.24 -4.99
C LYS A 85 4.27 -7.81 -4.51
N LEU A 86 3.41 -6.89 -4.92
CA LEU A 86 3.50 -5.48 -4.54
C LEU A 86 3.31 -5.27 -3.03
N ILE A 87 2.56 -6.16 -2.38
CA ILE A 87 2.24 -6.12 -0.94
C ILE A 87 2.91 -7.25 -0.12
N ALA A 88 3.89 -7.95 -0.71
CA ALA A 88 4.40 -9.21 -0.17
C ALA A 88 5.12 -9.10 1.20
N THR A 89 5.60 -7.91 1.58
CA THR A 89 6.30 -7.70 2.86
C THR A 89 5.37 -7.37 4.01
N ARG A 90 4.10 -7.10 3.73
CA ARG A 90 3.12 -6.73 4.75
C ARG A 90 2.82 -7.92 5.66
N GLU A 91 2.83 -7.72 6.97
CA GLU A 91 2.36 -8.73 7.93
C GLU A 91 0.84 -8.63 8.05
N TRP A 92 0.13 -9.73 7.77
CA TRP A 92 -1.34 -9.81 7.76
C TRP A 92 -1.83 -10.71 8.89
#